data_AF-A0A2A5BYZ0-F1
#
_entry.id   AF-A0A2A5BYZ0-F1
#
_cell.length_a   1.000
_cell.length_b   1.000
_cell.length_c   1.000
_cell.angle_alpha   90.00
_cell.angle_beta   90.00
_cell.angle_gamma   90.00
#
_symmetry.space_group_name_H-M   'P 1'
#
loop_
_entity.id
_entity.type
_entity.pdbx_description
1 polymer ?
#
loop_
_entity_poly.entity_id
_entity_poly.type
_entity_poly.pdbx_seq_one_letter_code
_entity_poly.pdbx_strand_id
1 'polypeptide(L)'
;MAIDTSAKSIDESVTNISKGGTSSKTRATRNAPTKLTSDEKNLGRALKNSVQLSNEELASVNTKKGLLKLLGTKNINVEKALIKLRYEQELQKLQMELVKLQRSVQLNGRRIAIIFEGRDAAGKGGSIRRFNEHLNPRSARIVALPKPTELQKGQWYFQRYTEQLPNPGEIVFFDRSWYNRAVVEPVMGFCTKKQYKTFTQQVPEFEHMLYEDGLELVKFWFSISKGIQAERFDSRRNDPLKQWKISPVDERAQDNWDLYTKYKENMFSKTHTSYSPWQIVNANDKKKARLESMRYVLSTLDYEGKDTPHTHLSPDPDIVTRYHRSQLTDD
;
A
#
# COMPACT_ATOMS: atom_id res chain seq x y z
N MET A 1 43.79 38.89 6.23
CA MET A 1 43.65 40.35 6.10
C MET A 1 42.23 40.59 5.60
N ALA A 2 41.29 40.79 6.53
CA ALA A 2 40.81 42.09 7.04
C ALA A 2 39.79 42.67 6.04
N ILE A 3 38.47 42.50 6.23
CA ILE A 3 37.55 43.19 7.17
C ILE A 3 37.59 44.72 7.00
N ASP A 4 36.46 45.29 6.56
CA ASP A 4 35.74 46.44 7.18
C ASP A 4 34.65 46.92 6.19
N THR A 5 33.34 46.79 6.46
CA THR A 5 32.44 47.55 7.36
C THR A 5 32.25 49.04 7.04
N SER A 6 30.99 49.41 6.81
CA SER A 6 30.27 50.57 7.40
C SER A 6 28.86 50.57 6.79
N ALA A 7 27.75 50.33 7.51
CA ALA A 7 27.17 50.95 8.71
C ALA A 7 26.40 52.26 8.44
N LYS A 8 25.23 52.33 9.11
CA LYS A 8 24.31 53.46 9.37
C LYS A 8 23.22 53.74 8.32
N SER A 9 22.00 54.17 8.65
CA SER A 9 21.18 54.17 9.88
C SER A 9 19.90 54.97 9.55
N ILE A 10 18.73 54.48 9.99
CA ILE A 10 17.70 55.23 10.75
C ILE A 10 17.02 56.45 10.08
N ASP A 11 15.69 56.39 9.89
CA ASP A 11 14.64 57.18 10.60
C ASP A 11 13.30 57.10 9.82
N GLU A 12 12.20 56.68 10.46
CA GLU A 12 11.14 57.53 11.05
C GLU A 12 10.32 58.32 10.01
N SER A 13 9.02 58.58 10.10
CA SER A 13 7.89 58.16 10.94
C SER A 13 6.66 58.89 10.33
N VAL A 14 5.45 58.31 10.46
CA VAL A 14 4.19 59.01 10.84
C VAL A 14 3.69 60.18 9.92
N THR A 15 2.50 60.20 9.30
CA THR A 15 1.16 60.33 9.92
C THR A 15 0.03 60.42 8.86
N ASN A 16 -1.14 59.86 9.20
CA ASN A 16 -2.54 60.31 8.95
C ASN A 16 -3.12 60.55 7.53
N ILE A 17 -4.29 59.93 7.25
CA ILE A 17 -5.63 60.57 7.34
C ILE A 17 -6.73 59.53 7.00
N SER A 18 -7.80 59.54 7.81
CA SER A 18 -9.06 58.80 7.70
C SER A 18 -9.93 59.18 6.49
N LYS A 19 -10.73 58.22 5.96
CA LYS A 19 -12.20 58.35 5.75
C LYS A 19 -12.82 57.09 5.12
N GLY A 20 -13.90 56.62 5.74
CA GLY A 20 -15.13 56.13 5.11
C GLY A 20 -15.08 54.84 4.28
N GLY A 21 -15.63 53.74 4.82
CA GLY A 21 -15.93 52.54 4.04
C GLY A 21 -16.76 51.53 4.84
N THR A 22 -18.08 51.64 4.72
CA THR A 22 -19.08 50.69 5.19
C THR A 22 -18.79 49.27 4.67
N SER A 23 -18.53 48.33 5.59
CA SER A 23 -18.47 46.89 5.27
C SER A 23 -19.46 46.13 6.13
N SER A 24 -20.35 45.42 5.44
CA SER A 24 -21.45 44.64 5.96
C SER A 24 -20.95 43.45 6.79
N LYS A 25 -21.46 43.34 8.02
CA LYS A 25 -21.34 42.12 8.84
C LYS A 25 -22.22 41.02 8.24
N THR A 26 -21.67 40.21 7.33
CA THR A 26 -22.25 38.89 7.01
C THR A 26 -21.80 37.89 8.07
N ARG A 27 -22.61 37.76 9.12
CA ARG A 27 -22.45 36.73 10.15
C ARG A 27 -22.95 35.40 9.56
N ALA A 28 -22.02 34.57 9.09
CA ALA A 28 -22.31 33.18 8.73
C ALA A 28 -22.88 32.47 9.97
N THR A 29 -24.17 32.13 9.92
CA THR A 29 -24.82 31.25 10.89
C THR A 29 -24.19 29.87 10.73
N ARG A 30 -23.30 29.52 11.67
CA ARG A 30 -22.87 28.14 11.87
C ARG A 30 -24.11 27.31 12.21
N ASN A 31 -24.58 26.51 11.26
CA ASN A 31 -25.50 25.42 11.58
C ASN A 31 -24.81 24.51 12.59
N ALA A 32 -25.30 24.51 13.82
CA ALA A 32 -24.89 23.56 14.85
C ALA A 32 -25.23 22.14 14.35
N PRO A 33 -24.42 21.12 14.68
CA PRO A 33 -24.75 19.74 14.32
C PRO A 33 -26.10 19.37 14.94
N THR A 34 -27.05 19.01 14.08
CA THR A 34 -28.37 18.52 14.43
C THR A 34 -28.21 17.40 15.45
N LYS A 35 -28.81 17.53 16.64
CA LYS A 35 -28.78 16.48 17.66
C LYS A 35 -29.36 15.20 17.04
N LEU A 36 -28.60 14.11 17.12
CA LEU A 36 -29.04 12.77 16.71
C LEU A 36 -30.46 12.50 17.22
N THR A 37 -31.32 12.06 16.31
CA THR A 37 -32.69 11.61 16.59
C THR A 37 -32.66 10.43 17.58
N SER A 38 -33.79 10.18 18.25
CA SER A 38 -33.96 9.03 19.14
C SER A 38 -33.61 7.71 18.43
N ASP A 39 -33.93 7.60 17.15
CA ASP A 39 -33.72 6.40 16.35
C ASP A 39 -32.26 6.26 15.92
N GLU A 40 -31.56 7.36 15.60
CA GLU A 40 -30.11 7.34 15.35
C GLU A 40 -29.29 7.05 16.61
N LYS A 41 -29.74 7.51 17.79
CA LYS A 41 -29.15 7.14 19.08
C LYS A 41 -29.39 5.67 19.41
N ASN A 42 -30.57 5.14 19.09
CA ASN A 42 -30.92 3.74 19.28
C ASN A 42 -30.16 2.84 18.29
N LEU A 43 -29.96 3.27 17.04
CA LEU A 43 -29.14 2.59 16.05
C LEU A 43 -27.65 2.62 16.41
N GLY A 44 -27.16 3.76 16.93
CA GLY A 44 -25.80 3.89 17.48
C GLY A 44 -25.57 3.04 18.73
N ARG A 45 -26.61 2.83 19.56
CA ARG A 45 -26.60 1.89 20.69
C ARG A 45 -26.67 0.42 20.22
N ALA A 46 -27.47 0.12 19.20
CA ALA A 46 -27.58 -1.21 18.62
C ALA A 46 -26.27 -1.64 17.92
N LEU A 47 -25.58 -0.72 17.23
CA LEU A 47 -24.26 -0.95 16.63
C LEU A 47 -23.14 -1.13 17.67
N LYS A 48 -23.32 -0.60 18.89
CA LYS A 48 -22.38 -0.77 20.02
C LYS A 48 -22.56 -2.10 20.77
N ASN A 49 -23.57 -2.90 20.43
CA ASN A 49 -24.03 -4.04 21.22
C ASN A 49 -23.64 -5.43 20.70
N SER A 50 -22.76 -5.55 19.70
CA SER A 50 -22.30 -6.88 19.27
C SER A 50 -21.16 -7.44 20.13
N VAL A 51 -21.35 -7.40 21.46
CA VAL A 51 -20.44 -7.83 22.54
C VAL A 51 -19.55 -6.72 23.12
N GLN A 52 -20.02 -6.13 24.23
CA GLN A 52 -19.16 -5.42 25.19
C GLN A 52 -18.81 -6.38 26.33
N LEU A 53 -17.51 -6.54 26.58
CA LEU A 53 -16.99 -7.07 27.83
C LEU A 53 -16.87 -5.88 28.78
N SER A 54 -17.61 -5.87 29.88
CA SER A 54 -17.47 -4.79 30.87
C SER A 54 -16.17 -4.96 31.65
N ASN A 55 -15.63 -3.86 32.18
CA ASN A 55 -14.45 -3.92 33.06
C ASN A 55 -14.72 -4.77 34.30
N GLU A 56 -15.97 -4.81 34.78
CA GLU A 56 -16.41 -5.64 35.90
C GLU A 56 -16.45 -7.13 35.53
N GLU A 57 -16.96 -7.48 34.34
CA GLU A 57 -16.94 -8.84 33.81
C GLU A 57 -15.51 -9.35 33.66
N LEU A 58 -14.60 -8.53 33.14
CA LEU A 58 -13.17 -8.86 33.03
C LEU A 58 -12.49 -8.99 34.40
N ALA A 59 -12.83 -8.11 35.36
CA ALA A 59 -12.30 -8.17 36.71
C ALA A 59 -12.79 -9.39 37.50
N SER A 60 -14.01 -9.88 37.21
CA SER A 60 -14.58 -11.09 37.82
C SER A 60 -13.94 -12.39 37.32
N VAL A 61 -13.23 -12.34 36.20
CA VAL A 61 -12.57 -13.49 35.59
C VAL A 61 -11.14 -13.60 36.12
N ASN A 62 -10.94 -14.54 37.05
CA ASN A 62 -9.64 -14.82 37.66
C ASN A 62 -8.99 -16.12 37.16
N THR A 63 -9.67 -16.87 36.27
CA THR A 63 -9.17 -18.14 35.72
C THR A 63 -9.38 -18.24 34.22
N LYS A 64 -8.48 -18.97 33.54
CA LYS A 64 -8.58 -19.28 32.10
C LYS A 64 -9.93 -19.91 31.72
N LYS A 65 -10.46 -20.79 32.58
CA LYS A 65 -11.76 -21.44 32.39
C LYS A 65 -12.93 -20.45 32.53
N GLY A 66 -12.85 -19.49 33.46
CA GLY A 66 -13.80 -18.40 33.60
C GLY A 66 -13.85 -17.49 32.38
N LEU A 67 -12.69 -17.15 31.81
CA LEU A 67 -12.61 -16.33 30.59
C LEU A 67 -13.25 -17.03 29.40
N LEU A 68 -12.92 -18.30 29.19
CA LEU A 68 -13.50 -19.09 28.10
C LEU A 68 -15.02 -19.24 28.23
N LYS A 69 -15.52 -19.40 29.46
CA LYS A 69 -16.97 -19.43 29.74
C LYS A 69 -17.64 -18.09 29.42
N LEU A 70 -17.04 -16.97 29.83
CA LEU A 70 -17.54 -15.62 29.55
C LEU A 70 -17.59 -15.33 28.04
N LEU A 71 -16.52 -15.66 27.32
CA LEU A 71 -16.46 -15.51 25.86
C LEU A 71 -17.52 -16.38 25.16
N GLY A 72 -17.72 -17.62 25.64
CA GLY A 72 -18.76 -18.52 25.15
C GLY A 72 -20.18 -17.98 25.39
N THR A 73 -20.47 -17.42 26.57
CA THR A 73 -21.79 -16.82 26.87
C THR A 73 -22.13 -15.61 26.01
N LYS A 74 -21.11 -14.88 25.52
CA LYS A 74 -21.31 -13.73 24.62
C LYS A 74 -21.28 -14.13 23.14
N ASN A 75 -21.29 -15.42 22.82
CA ASN A 75 -21.19 -15.94 21.45
C ASN A 75 -19.94 -15.42 20.70
N ILE A 76 -18.86 -15.14 21.42
CA ILE A 76 -17.58 -14.76 20.79
C ILE A 76 -16.91 -16.03 20.26
N ASN A 77 -16.63 -16.05 18.97
CA ASN A 77 -15.78 -17.09 18.38
C ASN A 77 -14.32 -16.87 18.82
N VAL A 78 -13.93 -17.57 19.89
CA VAL A 78 -12.59 -17.48 20.52
C VAL A 78 -11.48 -17.81 19.52
N GLU A 79 -11.69 -18.79 18.65
CA GLU A 79 -10.71 -19.18 17.63
C GLU A 79 -10.42 -18.03 16.65
N LYS A 80 -11.47 -17.39 16.11
CA LYS A 80 -11.32 -16.21 15.23
C LYS A 80 -10.64 -15.05 15.94
N ALA A 81 -10.94 -14.83 17.22
CA ALA A 81 -10.30 -13.80 18.03
C ALA A 81 -8.80 -14.09 18.23
N LEU A 82 -8.44 -15.33 18.56
CA LEU A 82 -7.04 -15.76 18.70
C LEU A 82 -6.27 -15.64 17.38
N ILE A 83 -6.87 -16.04 16.25
CA ILE A 83 -6.25 -15.88 14.92
C ILE A 83 -6.00 -14.39 14.61
N LYS A 84 -6.94 -13.52 14.94
CA LYS A 84 -6.77 -12.07 14.76
C LYS A 84 -5.65 -11.53 15.65
N LEU A 85 -5.63 -11.90 16.93
CA LEU A 85 -4.60 -11.48 17.87
C LEU A 85 -3.19 -11.92 17.42
N ARG A 86 -3.04 -13.19 17.02
CA ARG A 86 -1.76 -13.71 16.49
C ARG A 86 -1.29 -12.94 15.26
N TYR A 87 -2.20 -12.65 14.33
CA TYR A 87 -1.88 -11.82 13.16
C TYR A 87 -1.42 -10.41 13.57
N GLU A 88 -2.09 -9.76 14.52
CA GLU A 88 -1.73 -8.40 14.98
C GLU A 88 -0.37 -8.39 15.70
N GLN A 89 -0.08 -9.41 16.51
CA GLN A 89 1.21 -9.58 17.17
C GLN A 89 2.36 -9.77 16.16
N GLU A 90 2.17 -10.66 15.18
CA GLU A 90 3.19 -10.89 14.15
C GLU A 90 3.37 -9.67 13.25
N LEU A 91 2.29 -8.98 12.90
CA LEU A 91 2.35 -7.72 12.15
C LEU A 91 3.16 -6.66 12.90
N GLN A 92 2.91 -6.49 14.20
CA GLN A 92 3.61 -5.52 15.03
C GLN A 92 5.13 -5.80 15.05
N LYS A 93 5.53 -7.06 15.21
CA LYS A 93 6.95 -7.45 15.16
C LYS A 93 7.60 -7.09 13.83
N LEU A 94 6.94 -7.41 12.70
CA LEU A 94 7.46 -7.08 11.37
C LEU A 94 7.51 -5.56 11.15
N GLN A 95 6.55 -4.81 11.68
CA GLN A 95 6.57 -3.34 11.59
C GLN A 95 7.70 -2.72 12.41
N MET A 96 8.09 -3.31 13.55
CA MET A 96 9.30 -2.90 14.27
C MET A 96 10.56 -3.10 13.42
N GLU A 97 10.65 -4.23 12.71
CA GLU A 97 11.75 -4.49 11.78
C GLU A 97 11.76 -3.53 10.58
N LEU A 98 10.58 -3.16 10.05
CA LEU A 98 10.47 -2.15 9.00
C LEU A 98 10.97 -0.76 9.47
N VAL A 99 10.77 -0.41 10.75
CA VAL A 99 11.32 0.82 11.32
C VAL A 99 12.86 0.78 11.39
N LYS A 100 13.44 -0.38 11.75
CA LYS A 100 14.90 -0.57 11.72
C LYS A 100 15.45 -0.46 10.30
N LEU A 101 14.79 -1.13 9.34
CA LEU A 101 15.12 -1.03 7.92
C LEU A 101 15.09 0.43 7.46
N GLN A 102 14.01 1.17 7.74
CA GLN A 102 13.90 2.58 7.38
C GLN A 102 15.04 3.41 7.95
N ARG A 103 15.38 3.22 9.23
CA ARG A 103 16.50 3.92 9.86
C ARG A 103 17.82 3.62 9.14
N SER A 104 18.10 2.36 8.83
CA SER A 104 19.30 1.95 8.08
C SER A 104 19.34 2.58 6.68
N VAL A 105 18.20 2.61 5.98
CA VAL A 105 18.08 3.22 4.65
C VAL A 105 18.43 4.71 4.70
N GLN A 106 17.90 5.43 5.69
CA GLN A 106 18.18 6.85 5.88
C GLN A 106 19.65 7.14 6.20
N LEU A 107 20.25 6.37 7.12
CA LEU A 107 21.64 6.57 7.54
C LEU A 107 22.63 6.30 6.41
N ASN A 108 22.35 5.28 5.59
CA ASN A 108 23.24 4.84 4.51
C ASN A 108 22.90 5.48 3.16
N GLY A 109 21.91 6.37 3.08
CA GLY A 109 21.47 7.00 1.84
C GLY A 109 20.93 6.03 0.77
N ARG A 110 20.54 4.82 1.17
CA ARG A 110 20.03 3.78 0.26
C ARG A 110 18.69 4.20 -0.35
N ARG A 111 18.35 3.59 -1.48
CA ARG A 111 17.16 3.93 -2.27
C ARG A 111 16.38 2.68 -2.57
N ILE A 112 15.16 2.58 -2.01
CA ILE A 112 14.35 1.36 -2.13
C ILE A 112 13.04 1.67 -2.83
N ALA A 113 12.73 0.89 -3.88
CA ALA A 113 11.42 0.91 -4.52
C ALA A 113 10.76 -0.47 -4.39
N ILE A 114 9.50 -0.48 -3.94
CA ILE A 114 8.72 -1.71 -3.76
C ILE A 114 7.46 -1.60 -4.62
N ILE A 115 7.39 -2.42 -5.66
CA ILE A 115 6.28 -2.47 -6.61
C ILE A 115 5.25 -3.51 -6.19
N PHE A 116 4.00 -3.08 -6.09
CA PHE A 116 2.85 -3.95 -5.87
C PHE A 116 2.04 -4.01 -7.15
N GLU A 117 2.20 -5.11 -7.88
CA GLU A 117 1.34 -5.51 -9.00
C GLU A 117 0.48 -6.71 -8.60
N GLY A 118 -0.46 -7.08 -9.48
CA GLY A 118 -1.36 -8.19 -9.25
C GLY A 118 -2.79 -7.87 -9.68
N ARG A 119 -3.65 -8.89 -9.58
CA ARG A 119 -5.04 -8.78 -10.02
C ARG A 119 -5.80 -7.71 -9.25
N ASP A 120 -6.89 -7.26 -9.85
CA ASP A 120 -7.85 -6.42 -9.13
C ASP A 120 -8.45 -7.18 -7.96
N ALA A 121 -8.68 -6.45 -6.88
CA ALA A 121 -9.04 -6.99 -5.58
C ALA A 121 -8.03 -7.95 -4.89
N ALA A 122 -6.81 -8.12 -5.42
CA ALA A 122 -5.80 -9.01 -4.81
C ALA A 122 -5.30 -8.56 -3.43
N GLY A 123 -5.37 -7.27 -3.10
CA GLY A 123 -5.07 -6.77 -1.76
C GLY A 123 -3.90 -5.79 -1.65
N LYS A 124 -3.29 -5.40 -2.79
CA LYS A 124 -2.15 -4.47 -2.93
C LYS A 124 -2.17 -3.28 -1.98
N GLY A 125 -3.10 -2.33 -2.15
CA GLY A 125 -3.20 -1.15 -1.27
C GLY A 125 -3.47 -1.48 0.20
N GLY A 126 -4.10 -2.61 0.50
CA GLY A 126 -4.25 -3.09 1.88
C GLY A 126 -2.94 -3.56 2.50
N SER A 127 -2.04 -4.13 1.70
CA SER A 127 -0.68 -4.49 2.11
C SER A 127 0.20 -3.26 2.25
N ILE A 128 0.23 -2.37 1.26
CA ILE A 128 0.97 -1.11 1.32
C ILE A 128 0.60 -0.32 2.58
N ARG A 129 -0.70 -0.22 2.90
CA ARG A 129 -1.16 0.44 4.12
C ARG A 129 -0.53 -0.15 5.39
N ARG A 130 -0.33 -1.46 5.46
CA ARG A 130 0.29 -2.12 6.63
C ARG A 130 1.80 -1.95 6.66
N PHE A 131 2.46 -1.94 5.50
CA PHE A 131 3.89 -1.61 5.40
C PHE A 131 4.14 -0.19 5.94
N ASN A 132 3.34 0.78 5.49
CA ASN A 132 3.56 2.19 5.78
C ASN A 132 2.96 2.68 7.12
N GLU A 133 2.26 1.81 7.87
CA GLU A 133 1.46 2.22 9.03
C GLU A 133 2.26 2.89 10.16
N HIS A 134 3.51 2.46 10.34
CA HIS A 134 4.41 2.94 11.41
C HIS A 134 5.74 3.49 10.89
N LEU A 135 5.88 3.65 9.58
CA LEU A 135 7.07 4.27 8.98
C LEU A 135 7.00 5.79 9.07
N ASN A 136 8.16 6.44 9.21
CA ASN A 136 8.26 7.89 9.15
C ASN A 136 7.87 8.40 7.75
N PRO A 137 6.81 9.22 7.62
CA PRO A 137 6.30 9.65 6.32
C PRO A 137 7.26 10.59 5.55
N ARG A 138 8.32 11.09 6.20
CA ARG A 138 9.34 11.93 5.53
C ARG A 138 10.30 11.14 4.64
N SER A 139 10.44 9.84 4.89
CA SER A 139 11.35 8.93 4.18
C SER A 139 10.65 7.69 3.67
N ALA A 140 9.34 7.61 3.82
CA ALA A 140 8.50 6.57 3.24
C ALA A 140 7.25 7.19 2.61
N ARG A 141 7.02 6.92 1.32
CA ARG A 141 5.85 7.46 0.60
C ARG A 141 5.24 6.45 -0.35
N ILE A 142 3.97 6.70 -0.69
CA ILE A 142 3.18 5.85 -1.59
C ILE A 142 2.96 6.59 -2.90
N VAL A 143 3.24 5.92 -4.01
CA VAL A 143 2.99 6.39 -5.37
C VAL A 143 1.78 5.63 -5.92
N ALA A 144 0.70 6.35 -6.19
CA ALA A 144 -0.51 5.83 -6.81
C ALA A 144 -0.94 6.79 -7.95
N LEU A 145 -0.26 6.69 -9.09
CA LEU A 145 -0.47 7.61 -10.20
C LEU A 145 -1.84 7.40 -10.86
N PRO A 146 -2.59 8.48 -11.16
CA PRO A 146 -3.82 8.38 -11.93
C PRO A 146 -3.53 8.05 -13.41
N LYS A 147 -4.59 7.86 -14.20
CA LYS A 147 -4.50 7.74 -15.67
C LYS A 147 -3.62 8.88 -16.25
N PRO A 148 -2.77 8.59 -17.25
CA PRO A 148 -1.89 9.61 -17.82
C PRO A 148 -2.69 10.74 -18.45
N THR A 149 -2.20 11.98 -18.32
CA THR A 149 -2.71 13.14 -19.06
C THR A 149 -2.39 13.02 -20.55
N GLU A 150 -3.03 13.82 -21.41
CA GLU A 150 -2.72 13.81 -22.85
C GLU A 150 -1.25 14.13 -23.13
N LEU A 151 -0.67 15.06 -22.36
CA LEU A 151 0.77 15.35 -22.44
C LEU A 151 1.62 14.12 -22.06
N GLN A 152 1.30 13.46 -20.94
CA GLN A 152 2.02 12.26 -20.50
C GLN A 152 1.88 11.08 -21.45
N LYS A 153 0.78 10.98 -22.21
CA LYS A 153 0.63 9.98 -23.26
C LYS A 153 1.56 10.22 -24.46
N GLY A 154 1.92 11.48 -24.72
CA GLY A 154 2.88 11.87 -25.76
C GLY A 154 4.35 11.81 -25.33
N GLN A 155 4.63 11.66 -24.04
CA GLN A 155 5.97 11.54 -23.48
C GLN A 155 6.52 10.11 -23.57
N TRP A 156 7.81 9.96 -23.26
CA TRP A 156 8.37 8.64 -23.00
C TRP A 156 7.67 7.99 -21.79
N TYR A 157 7.27 6.73 -21.93
CA TYR A 157 6.37 6.08 -20.97
C TYR A 157 6.88 6.07 -19.53
N PHE A 158 8.19 5.86 -19.35
CA PHE A 158 8.81 5.78 -18.03
C PHE A 158 9.02 7.16 -17.38
N GLN A 159 8.94 8.27 -18.13
CA GLN A 159 9.28 9.62 -17.65
C GLN A 159 8.47 10.02 -16.40
N ARG A 160 7.16 9.79 -16.40
CA ARG A 160 6.32 10.12 -15.24
C ARG A 160 6.59 9.23 -14.01
N TYR A 161 7.20 8.07 -14.22
CA TYR A 161 7.57 7.14 -13.14
C TYR A 161 8.97 7.44 -12.61
N THR A 162 9.90 7.89 -13.47
CA THR A 162 11.25 8.30 -13.05
C THR A 162 11.21 9.47 -12.09
N GLU A 163 10.28 10.41 -12.28
CA GLU A 163 10.00 11.51 -11.33
C GLU A 163 9.59 11.02 -9.93
N GLN A 164 9.18 9.76 -9.81
CA GLN A 164 8.67 9.17 -8.58
C GLN A 164 9.64 8.21 -7.92
N LEU A 165 10.85 8.02 -8.46
CA LEU A 165 11.86 7.14 -7.87
C LEU A 165 12.32 7.65 -6.49
N PRO A 166 12.78 6.77 -5.59
CA PRO A 166 13.28 7.13 -4.27
C PRO A 166 14.49 8.07 -4.34
N ASN A 167 14.46 9.15 -3.56
CA ASN A 167 15.67 9.93 -3.24
C ASN A 167 16.56 9.17 -2.24
N PRO A 168 17.84 9.56 -2.05
CA PRO A 168 18.69 8.96 -1.02
C PRO A 168 18.02 8.96 0.36
N GLY A 169 17.94 7.77 0.98
CA GLY A 169 17.27 7.58 2.26
C GLY A 169 15.75 7.36 2.19
N GLU A 170 15.18 7.22 0.99
CA GLU A 170 13.74 6.96 0.81
C GLU A 170 13.40 5.49 0.52
N ILE A 171 12.25 5.09 1.04
CA ILE A 171 11.51 3.88 0.64
C ILE A 171 10.23 4.32 -0.08
N VAL A 172 10.05 3.89 -1.33
CA VAL A 172 8.88 4.26 -2.13
C VAL A 172 8.05 3.02 -2.48
N PHE A 173 6.78 3.05 -2.10
CA PHE A 173 5.81 1.98 -2.39
C PHE A 173 4.96 2.37 -3.61
N PHE A 174 5.04 1.58 -4.68
CA PHE A 174 4.25 1.77 -5.89
C PHE A 174 2.96 0.92 -5.84
N ASP A 175 1.79 1.56 -5.69
CA ASP A 175 0.48 0.91 -5.89
C ASP A 175 0.16 0.93 -7.39
N ARG A 176 0.53 -0.18 -8.05
CA ARG A 176 0.83 -0.23 -9.49
C ARG A 176 2.03 0.62 -9.90
N SER A 177 2.52 0.37 -11.10
CA SER A 177 3.79 0.89 -11.59
C SER A 177 3.78 1.05 -13.11
N TRP A 178 4.97 1.13 -13.73
CA TRP A 178 5.14 1.01 -15.17
C TRP A 178 4.61 -0.32 -15.74
N TYR A 179 4.40 -1.35 -14.91
CA TYR A 179 3.78 -2.60 -15.34
C TYR A 179 2.29 -2.51 -15.69
N ASN A 180 1.65 -1.34 -15.54
CA ASN A 180 0.34 -1.07 -16.14
C ASN A 180 0.32 -1.42 -17.63
N ARG A 181 1.38 -1.08 -18.38
CA ARG A 181 1.51 -1.41 -19.81
C ARG A 181 1.80 -2.86 -20.09
N ALA A 182 2.24 -3.64 -19.11
CA ALA A 182 2.48 -5.06 -19.27
C ALA A 182 1.18 -5.88 -19.27
N VAL A 183 0.16 -5.40 -18.55
CA VAL A 183 -1.05 -6.18 -18.26
C VAL A 183 -2.34 -5.40 -18.52
N VAL A 184 -2.61 -4.34 -17.76
CA VAL A 184 -3.92 -3.67 -17.82
C VAL A 184 -4.13 -2.93 -19.14
N GLU A 185 -3.14 -2.17 -19.61
CA GLU A 185 -3.28 -1.40 -20.85
C GLU A 185 -3.55 -2.27 -22.08
N PRO A 186 -2.82 -3.38 -22.33
CA PRO A 186 -3.08 -4.20 -23.52
C PRO A 186 -4.39 -5.01 -23.40
N VAL A 187 -4.79 -5.45 -22.21
CA VAL A 187 -6.08 -6.14 -22.00
C VAL A 187 -7.26 -5.21 -22.29
N MET A 188 -7.16 -3.96 -21.85
CA MET A 188 -8.25 -2.97 -21.96
C MET A 188 -8.16 -2.11 -23.24
N GLY A 189 -7.15 -2.30 -24.07
CA GLY A 189 -6.94 -1.51 -25.29
C GLY A 189 -6.45 -0.08 -25.06
N PHE A 190 -5.83 0.21 -23.91
CA PHE A 190 -5.28 1.54 -23.59
C PHE A 190 -3.89 1.80 -24.19
N CYS A 191 -3.27 0.79 -24.79
CA CYS A 191 -2.03 0.95 -25.55
C CYS A 191 -2.11 0.20 -26.88
N THR A 192 -1.38 0.70 -27.89
CA THR A 192 -1.22 0.01 -29.17
C THR A 192 -0.29 -1.20 -29.03
N LYS A 193 -0.40 -2.17 -29.97
CA LYS A 193 0.53 -3.32 -30.04
C LYS A 193 1.99 -2.88 -30.11
N LYS A 194 2.28 -1.78 -30.82
CA LYS A 194 3.63 -1.19 -30.91
C LYS A 194 4.12 -0.70 -29.55
N GLN A 195 3.31 0.08 -28.83
CA GLN A 195 3.65 0.56 -27.48
C GLN A 195 3.88 -0.60 -26.50
N TYR A 196 3.03 -1.62 -26.53
CA TYR A 196 3.22 -2.83 -25.71
C TYR A 196 4.56 -3.53 -25.99
N LYS A 197 4.88 -3.76 -27.28
CA LYS A 197 6.14 -4.39 -27.70
C LYS A 197 7.34 -3.57 -27.26
N THR A 198 7.32 -2.25 -27.51
CA THR A 198 8.39 -1.33 -27.09
C THR A 198 8.59 -1.34 -25.59
N PHE A 199 7.52 -1.23 -24.80
CA PHE A 199 7.61 -1.32 -23.34
C PHE A 199 8.23 -2.63 -22.86
N THR A 200 7.78 -3.74 -23.44
CA THR A 200 8.25 -5.08 -23.05
C THR A 200 9.74 -5.27 -23.34
N GLN A 201 10.26 -4.61 -24.38
CA GLN A 201 11.71 -4.59 -24.69
C GLN A 201 12.48 -3.63 -23.79
N GLN A 202 11.90 -2.48 -23.45
CA GLN A 202 12.59 -1.44 -22.67
C GLN A 202 12.60 -1.71 -21.17
N VAL A 203 11.59 -2.37 -20.61
CA VAL A 203 11.45 -2.47 -19.14
C VAL A 203 12.60 -3.24 -18.46
N PRO A 204 13.17 -4.33 -19.00
CA PRO A 204 14.32 -4.98 -18.35
C PRO A 204 15.57 -4.09 -18.37
N GLU A 205 15.79 -3.34 -19.46
CA GLU A 205 16.90 -2.39 -19.60
C GLU A 205 16.73 -1.19 -18.67
N PHE A 206 15.50 -0.68 -18.56
CA PHE A 206 15.16 0.38 -17.62
C PHE A 206 15.47 -0.04 -16.17
N GLU A 207 15.02 -1.23 -15.77
CA GLU A 207 15.31 -1.76 -14.44
C GLU A 207 16.79 -2.10 -14.24
N HIS A 208 17.51 -2.47 -15.30
CA HIS A 208 18.96 -2.69 -15.24
C HIS A 208 19.71 -1.39 -14.92
N MET A 209 19.36 -0.29 -15.59
CA MET A 209 19.94 1.03 -15.28
C MET A 209 19.67 1.44 -13.82
N LEU A 210 18.47 1.16 -13.29
CA LEU A 210 18.15 1.44 -11.89
C LEU A 210 19.00 0.57 -10.93
N TYR A 211 19.17 -0.70 -11.28
CA TYR A 211 20.00 -1.62 -10.51
C TYR A 211 21.48 -1.18 -10.48
N GLU A 212 22.04 -0.80 -11.63
CA GLU A 212 23.42 -0.29 -11.74
C GLU A 212 23.62 1.03 -10.96
N ASP A 213 22.60 1.88 -10.93
CA ASP A 213 22.57 3.09 -10.09
C ASP A 213 22.46 2.77 -8.57
N GLY A 214 22.25 1.51 -8.19
CA GLY A 214 22.16 1.08 -6.79
C GLY A 214 20.78 1.29 -6.17
N LEU A 215 19.73 1.39 -6.99
CA LEU A 215 18.34 1.34 -6.52
C LEU A 215 17.95 -0.11 -6.26
N GLU A 216 17.49 -0.39 -5.03
CA GLU A 216 17.03 -1.71 -4.62
C GLU A 216 15.54 -1.87 -4.97
N LEU A 217 15.27 -2.69 -5.99
CA LEU A 217 13.93 -2.88 -6.54
C LEU A 217 13.33 -4.23 -6.09
N VAL A 218 12.18 -4.17 -5.41
CA VAL A 218 11.39 -5.37 -5.06
C VAL A 218 10.09 -5.37 -5.87
N LYS A 219 9.82 -6.46 -6.61
CA LYS A 219 8.61 -6.61 -7.45
C LYS A 219 7.71 -7.71 -6.94
N PHE A 220 6.52 -7.34 -6.46
CA PHE A 220 5.49 -8.29 -6.03
C PHE A 220 4.35 -8.41 -7.04
N TRP A 221 3.95 -9.64 -7.34
CA TRP A 221 2.67 -9.95 -7.98
C TRP A 221 1.73 -10.63 -6.99
N PHE A 222 0.68 -9.93 -6.57
CA PHE A 222 -0.37 -10.47 -5.71
C PHE A 222 -1.34 -11.31 -6.55
N SER A 223 -1.26 -12.63 -6.37
CA SER A 223 -2.07 -13.63 -7.06
C SER A 223 -3.29 -14.03 -6.23
N ILE A 224 -4.45 -14.09 -6.85
CA ILE A 224 -5.68 -14.64 -6.25
C ILE A 224 -6.35 -15.57 -7.25
N SER A 225 -7.20 -16.48 -6.76
CA SER A 225 -8.05 -17.30 -7.63
C SER A 225 -9.24 -16.50 -8.19
N LYS A 226 -9.83 -17.01 -9.28
CA LYS A 226 -10.99 -16.37 -9.93
C LYS A 226 -12.18 -16.25 -8.98
N GLY A 227 -12.45 -17.32 -8.22
CA GLY A 227 -13.50 -17.34 -7.20
C GLY A 227 -13.27 -16.32 -6.08
N ILE A 228 -12.05 -16.23 -5.55
CA ILE A 228 -11.71 -15.23 -4.53
C ILE A 228 -11.84 -13.80 -5.07
N GLN A 229 -11.51 -13.57 -6.34
CA GLN A 229 -11.72 -12.27 -6.96
C GLN A 229 -13.21 -11.91 -7.01
N ALA A 230 -14.07 -12.85 -7.44
CA ALA A 230 -15.52 -12.64 -7.53
C ALA A 230 -16.12 -12.32 -6.15
N GLU A 231 -15.81 -13.15 -5.14
CA GLU A 231 -16.25 -12.94 -3.76
C GLU A 231 -15.85 -11.55 -3.23
N ARG A 232 -14.62 -11.09 -3.54
CA ARG A 232 -14.15 -9.78 -3.10
C ARG A 232 -14.82 -8.62 -3.85
N PHE A 233 -15.23 -8.80 -5.10
CA PHE A 233 -16.03 -7.81 -5.80
C PHE A 233 -17.44 -7.71 -5.21
N ASP A 234 -18.09 -8.83 -4.94
CA ASP A 234 -19.42 -8.85 -4.31
C ASP A 234 -19.38 -8.23 -2.91
N SER A 235 -18.37 -8.57 -2.10
CA SER A 235 -18.16 -7.94 -0.80
C SER A 235 -17.95 -6.42 -0.89
N ARG A 236 -17.37 -5.90 -1.98
CA ARG A 236 -17.20 -4.44 -2.17
C ARG A 236 -18.50 -3.77 -2.59
N ARG A 237 -19.33 -4.43 -3.40
CA ARG A 237 -20.65 -3.90 -3.81
C ARG A 237 -21.56 -3.72 -2.60
N ASN A 238 -21.50 -4.67 -1.68
CA ASN A 238 -22.34 -4.73 -0.49
C ASN A 238 -21.79 -3.93 0.71
N ASP A 239 -20.61 -3.32 0.60
CA ASP A 239 -19.98 -2.54 1.67
C ASP A 239 -19.87 -1.06 1.27
N PRO A 240 -20.70 -0.16 1.86
CA PRO A 240 -20.69 1.27 1.54
C PRO A 240 -19.32 1.94 1.66
N LEU A 241 -18.44 1.45 2.55
CA LEU A 241 -17.10 2.01 2.75
C LEU A 241 -16.08 1.56 1.68
N LYS A 242 -16.47 0.60 0.82
CA LYS A 242 -15.60 0.02 -0.21
C LYS A 242 -16.16 0.17 -1.63
N GLN A 243 -17.38 0.66 -1.81
CA GLN A 243 -18.02 0.84 -3.13
C GLN A 243 -17.17 1.71 -4.08
N TRP A 244 -16.51 2.74 -3.55
CA TRP A 244 -15.59 3.59 -4.33
C TRP A 244 -14.41 2.84 -4.98
N LYS A 245 -14.13 1.59 -4.56
CA LYS A 245 -13.07 0.74 -5.12
C LYS A 245 -13.51 -0.07 -6.33
N ILE A 246 -14.74 0.11 -6.80
CA ILE A 246 -15.26 -0.56 -8.00
C ILE A 246 -15.16 0.42 -9.15
N SER A 247 -14.54 -0.02 -10.23
CA SER A 247 -14.42 0.71 -11.49
C SER A 247 -15.04 -0.09 -12.65
N PRO A 248 -15.37 0.55 -13.77
CA PRO A 248 -15.82 -0.15 -14.98
C PRO A 248 -14.80 -1.18 -15.52
N VAL A 249 -13.52 -1.01 -15.19
CA VAL A 249 -12.46 -1.96 -15.54
C VAL A 249 -12.60 -3.25 -14.72
N ASP A 250 -12.96 -3.14 -13.45
CA ASP A 250 -13.12 -4.28 -12.54
C ASP A 250 -14.27 -5.20 -12.97
N GLU A 251 -15.34 -4.65 -13.54
CA GLU A 251 -16.49 -5.43 -14.05
C GLU A 251 -16.09 -6.35 -15.20
N ARG A 252 -15.21 -5.87 -16.09
CA ARG A 252 -14.69 -6.64 -17.22
C ARG A 252 -13.54 -7.56 -16.84
N ALA A 253 -13.01 -7.48 -15.62
CA ALA A 253 -11.83 -8.25 -15.20
C ALA A 253 -12.12 -9.75 -15.08
N GLN A 254 -13.35 -10.12 -14.71
CA GLN A 254 -13.78 -11.53 -14.65
C GLN A 254 -13.90 -12.17 -16.02
N ASP A 255 -14.46 -11.44 -16.99
CA ASP A 255 -14.62 -11.89 -18.38
C ASP A 255 -13.26 -12.00 -19.08
N ASN A 256 -12.36 -11.05 -18.81
CA ASN A 256 -11.02 -11.04 -19.39
C ASN A 256 -10.00 -11.87 -18.59
N TRP A 257 -10.43 -12.76 -17.69
CA TRP A 257 -9.55 -13.49 -16.77
C TRP A 257 -8.36 -14.17 -17.47
N ASP A 258 -8.64 -14.86 -18.58
CA ASP A 258 -7.63 -15.62 -19.34
C ASP A 258 -6.70 -14.68 -20.11
N LEU A 259 -7.20 -13.56 -20.62
CA LEU A 259 -6.39 -12.55 -21.27
C LEU A 259 -5.43 -11.87 -20.27
N TYR A 260 -5.92 -11.52 -19.07
CA TYR A 260 -5.08 -11.06 -17.97
C TYR A 260 -4.01 -12.09 -17.61
N THR A 261 -4.36 -13.38 -17.59
CA THR A 261 -3.42 -14.48 -17.32
C THR A 261 -2.33 -14.53 -18.38
N LYS A 262 -2.70 -14.48 -19.67
CA LYS A 262 -1.76 -14.47 -20.80
C LYS A 262 -0.76 -13.32 -20.72
N TYR A 263 -1.24 -12.09 -20.47
CA TYR A 263 -0.36 -10.93 -20.37
C TYR A 263 0.54 -10.97 -19.12
N LYS A 264 0.03 -11.49 -17.99
CA LYS A 264 0.83 -11.75 -16.79
C LYS A 264 1.97 -12.75 -17.07
N GLU A 265 1.69 -13.89 -17.69
CA GLU A 265 2.74 -14.88 -18.00
C GLU A 265 3.79 -14.31 -18.96
N ASN A 266 3.36 -13.56 -19.98
CA ASN A 266 4.27 -12.85 -20.89
C ASN A 266 5.14 -11.81 -20.16
N MET A 267 4.56 -11.07 -19.23
CA MET A 267 5.28 -10.11 -18.38
C MET A 267 6.35 -10.84 -17.57
N PHE A 268 6.02 -11.91 -16.85
CA PHE A 268 6.99 -12.66 -16.06
C PHE A 268 8.11 -13.23 -16.93
N SER A 269 7.78 -13.90 -18.02
CA SER A 269 8.77 -14.53 -18.90
C SER A 269 9.79 -13.53 -19.43
N LYS A 270 9.38 -12.29 -19.72
CA LYS A 270 10.23 -11.26 -20.34
C LYS A 270 10.90 -10.31 -19.37
N THR A 271 10.43 -10.22 -18.13
CA THR A 271 10.87 -9.18 -17.16
C THR A 271 11.31 -9.76 -15.82
N HIS A 272 11.31 -11.09 -15.66
CA HIS A 272 12.00 -11.75 -14.56
C HIS A 272 13.49 -11.87 -14.89
N THR A 273 14.34 -11.20 -14.11
CA THR A 273 15.80 -11.27 -14.25
C THR A 273 16.45 -11.66 -12.92
N SER A 274 17.76 -11.91 -12.93
CA SER A 274 18.53 -12.19 -11.71
C SER A 274 18.57 -10.99 -10.76
N TYR A 275 18.73 -9.79 -11.32
CA TYR A 275 18.85 -8.52 -10.59
C TYR A 275 17.49 -7.87 -10.26
N SER A 276 16.43 -8.21 -11.00
CA SER A 276 15.07 -7.70 -10.78
C SER A 276 14.05 -8.86 -10.86
N PRO A 277 14.04 -9.75 -9.86
CA PRO A 277 13.16 -10.91 -9.87
C PRO A 277 11.72 -10.56 -9.51
N TRP A 278 10.78 -11.30 -10.09
CA TRP A 278 9.38 -11.31 -9.69
C TRP A 278 9.11 -12.26 -8.53
N GLN A 279 8.40 -11.75 -7.52
CA GLN A 279 7.91 -12.52 -6.38
C GLN A 279 6.40 -12.65 -6.45
N ILE A 280 5.90 -13.88 -6.53
CA ILE A 280 4.47 -14.20 -6.57
C ILE A 280 3.98 -14.39 -5.13
N VAL A 281 3.01 -13.58 -4.74
CA VAL A 281 2.39 -13.64 -3.42
C VAL A 281 1.00 -14.27 -3.56
N ASN A 282 0.80 -15.45 -2.97
CA ASN A 282 -0.52 -16.07 -2.84
C ASN A 282 -1.37 -15.24 -1.88
N ALA A 283 -2.23 -14.40 -2.46
CA ALA A 283 -3.00 -13.40 -1.77
C ALA A 283 -4.45 -13.81 -1.53
N ASN A 284 -4.78 -15.10 -1.60
CA ASN A 284 -6.12 -15.60 -1.26
C ASN A 284 -6.48 -15.28 0.20
N ASP A 285 -5.53 -15.44 1.12
CA ASP A 285 -5.60 -14.89 2.48
C ASP A 285 -4.86 -13.54 2.55
N LYS A 286 -5.61 -12.46 2.76
CA LYS A 286 -5.05 -11.10 2.86
C LYS A 286 -4.09 -10.93 4.03
N LYS A 287 -4.32 -11.62 5.15
CA LYS A 287 -3.49 -11.48 6.36
C LYS A 287 -2.14 -12.14 6.14
N LYS A 288 -2.14 -13.39 5.67
CA LYS A 288 -0.90 -14.10 5.33
C LYS A 288 -0.09 -13.34 4.28
N ALA A 289 -0.70 -12.94 3.18
CA ALA A 289 0.00 -12.20 2.13
C ALA A 289 0.66 -10.90 2.60
N ARG A 290 0.10 -10.21 3.60
CA ARG A 290 0.74 -9.02 4.21
C ARG A 290 1.97 -9.39 5.00
N LEU A 291 1.84 -10.35 5.92
CA LEU A 291 2.96 -10.77 6.77
C LEU A 291 4.10 -11.32 5.91
N GLU A 292 3.79 -12.20 4.97
CA GLU A 292 4.82 -12.89 4.20
C GLU A 292 5.48 -11.98 3.15
N SER A 293 4.76 -11.01 2.58
CA SER A 293 5.43 -9.99 1.75
C SER A 293 6.35 -9.08 2.57
N MET A 294 6.00 -8.73 3.81
CA MET A 294 6.91 -8.01 4.71
C MET A 294 8.14 -8.84 5.06
N ARG A 295 7.93 -10.11 5.42
CA ARG A 295 9.02 -11.07 5.68
C ARG A 295 9.99 -11.14 4.50
N TYR A 296 9.48 -11.27 3.27
CA TYR A 296 10.33 -11.27 2.07
C TYR A 296 11.19 -10.01 1.93
N VAL A 297 10.62 -8.81 2.14
CA VAL A 297 11.38 -7.55 2.07
C VAL A 297 12.48 -7.52 3.12
N LEU A 298 12.11 -7.84 4.37
CA LEU A 298 13.04 -7.83 5.51
C LEU A 298 14.11 -8.92 5.41
N SER A 299 13.80 -10.09 4.85
CA SER A 299 14.77 -11.17 4.66
C SER A 299 15.77 -10.82 3.56
N THR A 300 15.33 -10.17 2.50
CA THR A 300 16.15 -9.88 1.31
C THR A 300 17.08 -8.69 1.51
N LEU A 301 16.61 -7.65 2.20
CA LEU A 301 17.38 -6.43 2.40
C LEU A 301 18.24 -6.56 3.65
N ASP A 302 19.50 -6.15 3.56
CA ASP A 302 20.37 -6.06 4.74
C ASP A 302 20.05 -4.79 5.54
N TYR A 303 20.14 -4.82 6.88
CA TYR A 303 19.97 -3.64 7.73
C TYR A 303 20.49 -3.87 9.15
N GLU A 304 20.92 -2.80 9.79
CA GLU A 304 21.42 -2.83 11.16
C GLU A 304 20.33 -3.28 12.15
N GLY A 305 20.65 -4.25 13.01
CA GLY A 305 19.73 -4.78 14.02
C GLY A 305 18.71 -5.79 13.48
N LYS A 306 18.93 -6.32 12.27
CA LYS A 306 18.30 -7.54 11.76
C LYS A 306 18.62 -8.73 12.67
N ASP A 307 17.72 -9.70 12.75
CA ASP A 307 17.88 -10.93 13.55
C ASP A 307 17.78 -10.78 15.08
N THR A 308 16.90 -9.91 15.57
CA THR A 308 16.42 -10.09 16.95
C THR A 308 15.72 -11.46 17.09
N PRO A 309 16.03 -12.29 18.11
CA PRO A 309 15.61 -13.69 18.22
C PRO A 309 14.09 -13.92 18.37
N HIS A 310 13.28 -12.87 18.24
CA HIS A 310 11.84 -12.88 18.50
C HIS A 310 10.98 -12.81 17.23
N THR A 311 11.59 -12.62 16.04
CA THR A 311 10.87 -12.45 14.77
C THR A 311 11.47 -13.33 13.68
N HIS A 312 10.69 -14.26 13.16
CA HIS A 312 11.08 -15.08 12.00
C HIS A 312 11.01 -14.26 10.71
N LEU A 313 12.11 -14.03 10.02
CA LEU A 313 12.10 -13.18 8.82
C LEU A 313 11.92 -13.96 7.52
N SER A 314 12.16 -15.27 7.52
CA SER A 314 12.00 -16.07 6.31
C SER A 314 10.52 -16.16 5.91
N PRO A 315 10.15 -15.86 4.65
CA PRO A 315 8.78 -15.98 4.22
C PRO A 315 8.37 -17.45 4.06
N ASP A 316 7.10 -17.74 4.28
CA ASP A 316 6.47 -19.04 3.98
C ASP A 316 6.53 -19.30 2.46
N PRO A 317 7.22 -20.36 2.01
CA PRO A 317 7.36 -20.67 0.58
C PRO A 317 6.05 -21.03 -0.11
N ASP A 318 4.99 -21.40 0.62
CA ASP A 318 3.66 -21.62 0.02
C ASP A 318 2.91 -20.30 -0.26
N ILE A 319 3.38 -19.20 0.35
CA ILE A 319 2.76 -17.89 0.23
C ILE A 319 3.57 -16.96 -0.66
N VAL A 320 4.90 -16.92 -0.52
CA VAL A 320 5.76 -16.09 -1.38
C VAL A 320 6.74 -16.99 -2.12
N THR A 321 6.59 -17.02 -3.44
CA THR A 321 7.45 -17.81 -4.33
C THR A 321 8.15 -16.91 -5.34
N ARG A 322 9.43 -17.18 -5.60
CA ARG A 322 10.09 -16.60 -6.76
C ARG A 322 9.47 -17.19 -8.02
N TYR A 323 9.18 -16.35 -9.02
CA TYR A 323 8.78 -16.89 -10.32
C TYR A 323 9.94 -17.70 -10.89
N HIS A 324 9.65 -18.94 -11.26
CA HIS A 324 10.54 -19.77 -12.06
C HIS A 324 9.89 -19.92 -13.42
N ARG A 325 10.68 -19.71 -14.48
CA ARG A 325 10.21 -20.00 -15.84
C ARG A 325 9.97 -21.50 -15.91
N SER A 326 8.71 -21.91 -15.90
CA SER A 326 8.36 -23.32 -16.09
C SER A 326 8.85 -23.74 -17.47
N GLN A 327 9.58 -24.87 -17.55
CA GLN A 327 9.79 -25.57 -18.81
C GLN A 327 8.45 -26.19 -19.23
N LEU A 328 7.51 -25.37 -19.67
CA LEU A 328 6.36 -25.86 -20.41
C LEU A 328 6.85 -25.99 -21.84
N THR A 329 7.18 -27.22 -22.22
CA THR A 329 7.20 -27.63 -23.62
C THR A 329 5.80 -27.37 -24.16
N ASP A 330 5.71 -26.50 -25.16
CA ASP A 330 4.52 -26.42 -26.00
C ASP A 330 4.43 -27.77 -26.74
N ASP A 331 3.59 -28.69 -26.24
CA ASP A 331 3.17 -29.90 -26.95
C ASP A 331 1.88 -29.63 -27.75
#